data_AF-A0A2D5UDB6-F1
#
_entry.id   AF-A0A2D5UDB6-F1
#
_cell.length_a   1.000
_cell.length_b   1.000
_cell.length_c   1.000
_cell.angle_alpha   90.00
_cell.angle_beta   90.00
_cell.angle_gamma   90.00
#
_symmetry.space_group_name_H-M   'P 1'
#
loop_
_entity.id
_entity.type
_entity.pdbx_description
1 polymer ?
#
loop_
_entity_poly.entity_id
_entity_poly.type
_entity_poly.pdbx_seq_one_letter_code
_entity_poly.pdbx_strand_id
1 'polypeptide(L)'
;MDYKQASDDIFFGGQPTPEDLRGMAERGVKTVINLRLPGEDQPELPIDRAAAEAEKLGMKYVHIPAGLKNFTDKLLADVGKAIQEGKADGSVFVH
;
A
#
# COMPACT_ATOMS: atom_id res chain seq x y z
N MET A 1 7.51 -2.70 11.77
CA MET A 1 8.36 -2.43 10.59
C MET A 1 8.86 -0.99 10.57
N ASP A 2 10.02 -0.69 9.97
CA ASP A 2 10.45 0.70 9.68
C ASP A 2 9.72 1.22 8.43
N TYR A 3 8.88 2.24 8.60
CA TYR A 3 8.29 3.00 7.49
C TYR A 3 8.69 4.47 7.64
N LYS A 4 9.01 5.11 6.51
CA LYS A 4 9.33 6.52 6.42
C LYS A 4 8.06 7.31 6.16
N GLN A 5 7.81 8.31 6.99
CA GLN A 5 6.75 9.27 6.75
C GLN A 5 7.26 10.30 5.72
N ALA A 6 6.62 10.36 4.55
CA ALA A 6 6.95 11.37 3.54
C ALA A 6 6.17 12.67 3.75
N SER A 7 5.02 12.59 4.41
CA SER A 7 4.14 13.72 4.77
C SER A 7 3.22 13.26 5.90
N ASP A 8 2.50 14.18 6.55
CA ASP A 8 1.64 13.88 7.71
C ASP A 8 0.74 12.64 7.48
N ASP A 9 0.20 12.51 6.27
CA ASP A 9 -0.75 11.45 5.90
C ASP A 9 -0.18 10.36 4.97
N ILE A 10 1.12 10.37 4.65
CA ILE A 10 1.69 9.42 3.68
C ILE A 10 2.90 8.70 4.27
N PHE A 11 2.77 7.38 4.34
CA PHE A 11 3.77 6.46 4.86
C PHE A 11 4.30 5.59 3.71
N PHE A 12 5.61 5.40 3.68
CA PHE A 12 6.30 4.51 2.75
C PHE A 12 7.09 3.47 3.52
N GLY A 13 6.96 2.19 3.19
CA GLY A 13 7.64 1.13 3.92
C GLY A 13 8.05 -0.04 3.04
N GLY A 14 8.67 -1.02 3.68
CA GLY A 14 8.80 -2.34 3.07
C GLY A 14 7.48 -3.10 3.10
N GLN A 15 7.55 -4.36 2.69
CA GLN A 15 6.42 -5.26 2.57
C GLN A 15 5.82 -5.59 3.96
N PRO A 16 4.55 -5.21 4.24
CA PRO A 16 3.98 -5.31 5.57
C PRO A 16 3.71 -6.77 5.97
N THR A 17 3.78 -7.05 7.26
CA THR A 17 3.23 -8.29 7.84
C THR A 17 1.73 -8.12 8.15
N PRO A 18 0.98 -9.21 8.42
CA PRO A 18 -0.38 -9.14 8.94
C PRO A 18 -0.53 -8.23 10.18
N GLU A 19 0.47 -8.25 11.06
CA GLU A 19 0.47 -7.45 12.28
C GLU A 19 0.72 -5.97 11.98
N ASP A 20 1.59 -5.65 11.01
CA ASP A 20 1.78 -4.27 10.56
C ASP A 20 0.49 -3.72 9.92
N LEU A 21 -0.26 -4.52 9.13
CA LEU A 21 -1.56 -4.10 8.58
C LEU A 21 -2.56 -3.72 9.68
N ARG A 22 -2.61 -4.50 10.77
CA ARG A 22 -3.47 -4.18 11.92
C ARG A 22 -3.04 -2.88 12.60
N GLY A 23 -1.74 -2.74 12.88
CA GLY A 23 -1.21 -1.53 13.50
C GLY A 23 -1.42 -0.29 12.63
N MET A 24 -1.40 -0.43 11.30
CA MET A 24 -1.72 0.66 10.38
C MET A 24 -3.20 1.05 10.43
N ALA A 25 -4.12 0.08 10.44
CA ALA A 25 -5.54 0.35 10.59
C ALA A 25 -5.86 1.07 11.91
N GLU A 26 -5.26 0.64 13.03
CA GLU A 26 -5.41 1.29 14.34
C GLU A 26 -4.88 2.72 14.36
N ARG A 27 -3.91 3.05 13.51
CA ARG A 27 -3.33 4.39 13.38
C ARG A 27 -4.06 5.27 12.37
N GLY A 28 -5.19 4.81 11.82
CA GLY A 28 -6.02 5.57 10.91
C GLY A 28 -5.59 5.50 9.44
N VAL A 29 -4.73 4.55 9.06
CA VAL A 29 -4.49 4.25 7.66
C VAL A 29 -5.77 3.71 7.04
N LYS A 30 -6.16 4.29 5.90
CA LYS A 30 -7.37 3.93 5.15
C LYS A 30 -7.06 3.30 3.81
N THR A 31 -5.88 3.56 3.26
CA THR A 31 -5.49 3.03 1.95
C THR A 31 -4.10 2.41 2.00
N VAL A 32 -3.97 1.20 1.48
CA VAL A 32 -2.71 0.48 1.27
C VAL A 32 -2.48 0.37 -0.24
N ILE A 33 -1.37 0.92 -0.72
CA ILE A 33 -0.95 0.88 -2.11
C ILE A 33 0.23 -0.08 -2.22
N ASN A 34 0.02 -1.20 -2.91
CA ASN A 34 1.04 -2.19 -3.16
C ASN A 34 1.65 -1.98 -4.55
N LEU A 35 2.96 -1.76 -4.62
CA LEU A 35 3.72 -1.58 -5.85
C LEU A 35 4.44 -2.85 -6.34
N ARG A 36 4.35 -3.96 -5.58
CA ARG A 36 4.97 -5.26 -5.89
C ARG A 36 4.51 -5.80 -7.26
N LEU A 37 5.42 -6.37 -8.04
CA LEU A 37 5.03 -7.07 -9.27
C LEU A 37 4.31 -8.39 -8.95
N PRO A 38 3.32 -8.80 -9.77
CA PRO A 38 2.76 -10.15 -9.66
C PRO A 38 3.85 -11.20 -9.84
N GLY A 39 3.97 -12.14 -8.89
CA GLY A 39 5.02 -13.16 -8.88
C GLY A 39 6.21 -12.85 -7.96
N GLU A 40 6.28 -11.66 -7.35
CA GLU A 40 7.22 -11.33 -6.27
C GLU A 40 6.59 -11.55 -4.87
N ASP A 41 5.63 -12.47 -4.79
CA ASP A 41 4.90 -12.78 -3.57
C ASP A 41 5.85 -13.23 -2.43
N GLN A 42 5.62 -12.67 -1.25
CA GLN A 42 6.22 -13.22 -0.04
C GLN A 42 5.44 -14.45 0.43
N PRO A 43 6.14 -15.50 0.89
CA PRO A 43 5.49 -16.70 1.42
C PRO A 43 4.66 -16.41 2.67
N GLU A 44 5.03 -15.39 3.45
CA GLU A 44 4.36 -15.02 4.70
C GLU A 44 3.05 -14.26 4.45
N LEU A 45 3.04 -13.38 3.45
CA LEU A 45 1.89 -12.59 3.06
C LEU A 45 1.86 -12.39 1.52
N PRO A 46 1.20 -13.30 0.78
CA PRO A 46 0.96 -13.12 -0.64
C PRO A 46 -0.03 -11.97 -0.89
N ILE A 47 -0.01 -11.41 -2.10
CA ILE A 47 -0.76 -10.20 -2.48
C ILE A 47 -2.26 -10.35 -2.21
N ASP A 48 -2.84 -11.50 -2.56
CA ASP A 48 -4.27 -11.79 -2.37
C ASP A 48 -4.67 -11.82 -0.89
N ARG A 49 -3.80 -12.42 -0.05
CA ARG A 49 -4.01 -12.45 1.39
C ARG A 49 -3.84 -11.07 2.01
N ALA A 50 -2.86 -10.29 1.57
CA ALA A 50 -2.67 -8.91 2.02
C ALA A 50 -3.90 -8.04 1.73
N ALA A 51 -4.47 -8.18 0.52
CA ALA A 51 -5.70 -7.51 0.13
C ALA A 51 -6.86 -7.89 1.06
N ALA A 52 -7.10 -9.19 1.24
CA ALA A 52 -8.18 -9.68 2.10
C ALA A 52 -8.02 -9.27 3.58
N GLU A 53 -6.79 -9.19 4.09
CA GLU A 53 -6.53 -8.72 5.45
C GLU A 53 -6.73 -7.21 5.59
N ALA A 54 -6.28 -6.42 4.60
CA ALA A 54 -6.51 -4.98 4.59
C ALA A 54 -8.01 -4.65 4.53
N GLU A 55 -8.77 -5.33 3.66
CA GLU A 55 -10.22 -5.14 3.53
C GLU A 55 -10.98 -5.50 4.81
N LYS A 56 -10.58 -6.59 5.50
CA LYS A 56 -11.15 -6.96 6.80
C LYS A 56 -10.92 -5.92 7.89
N LEU A 57 -9.83 -5.15 7.79
CA LEU A 57 -9.49 -4.07 8.70
C LEU A 57 -10.16 -2.74 8.30
N GLY A 58 -11.00 -2.74 7.26
CA GLY A 58 -11.68 -1.54 6.77
C GLY A 58 -10.77 -0.60 5.99
N MET A 59 -9.65 -1.11 5.48
CA MET A 59 -8.74 -0.37 4.60
C MET A 59 -9.02 -0.75 3.13
N LYS A 60 -8.87 0.22 2.24
CA LYS A 60 -8.83 0.01 0.79
C LYS A 60 -7.47 -0.52 0.39
N TYR A 61 -7.44 -1.58 -0.41
CA TYR A 61 -6.20 -2.12 -0.95
C TYR A 61 -6.13 -1.84 -2.46
N VAL A 62 -5.04 -1.22 -2.91
CA VAL A 62 -4.82 -0.86 -4.31
C VAL A 62 -3.51 -1.48 -4.77
N HIS A 63 -3.57 -2.37 -5.76
CA HIS A 63 -2.39 -3.02 -6.33
C HIS A 63 -2.01 -2.36 -7.65
N ILE A 64 -0.87 -1.67 -7.68
CA ILE A 64 -0.34 -0.96 -8.85
C ILE A 64 1.08 -1.47 -9.12
N PRO A 65 1.25 -2.53 -9.92
CA PRO A 65 2.57 -3.14 -10.17
C PRO A 65 3.57 -2.13 -10.77
N ALA A 66 4.62 -1.80 -10.01
CA ALA A 66 5.67 -0.88 -10.41
C ALA A 66 7.00 -1.62 -10.57
N GLY A 67 7.40 -1.82 -11.83
CA GLY A 67 8.70 -2.38 -12.17
C GLY A 67 9.47 -1.46 -13.11
N LEU A 68 10.80 -1.61 -13.15
CA LEU A 68 11.67 -0.83 -14.05
C LEU A 68 11.22 -0.88 -15.52
N LYS A 69 10.62 -2.00 -15.95
CA LYS A 69 10.11 -2.18 -17.32
C LYS A 69 8.83 -1.40 -17.62
N ASN A 70 8.07 -0.99 -16.60
CA ASN A 70 6.80 -0.28 -16.74
C ASN A 70 6.82 1.10 -16.06
N PHE A 71 8.02 1.58 -15.72
CA PHE A 71 8.21 2.90 -15.11
C PHE A 71 7.96 3.99 -16.14
N THR A 72 6.71 4.42 -16.22
CA THR A 72 6.17 5.33 -17.24
C THR A 72 5.42 6.49 -16.57
N ASP A 73 5.21 7.60 -17.28
CA ASP A 73 4.39 8.71 -16.79
C ASP A 73 2.99 8.27 -16.40
N LYS A 74 2.44 7.25 -17.09
CA LYS A 74 1.16 6.65 -16.76
C LYS A 74 1.18 5.96 -15.40
N LEU A 75 2.23 5.19 -15.10
CA LEU A 75 2.39 4.54 -13.79
C LEU A 75 2.48 5.59 -12.67
N LEU A 76 3.27 6.64 -12.88
CA LEU A 76 3.39 7.73 -11.92
C LEU A 76 2.05 8.43 -11.69
N ALA A 77 1.28 8.67 -12.75
CA ALA A 77 -0.06 9.26 -12.65
C ALA A 77 -1.03 8.35 -11.88
N ASP A 78 -0.98 7.03 -12.10
CA ASP A 78 -1.86 6.06 -11.43
C ASP A 78 -1.57 5.99 -9.92
N VAL A 79 -0.29 5.90 -9.54
CA VAL A 79 0.14 5.94 -8.13
C VAL A 79 -0.21 7.27 -7.49
N GLY A 80 0.06 8.40 -8.17
CA GLY A 80 -0.29 9.73 -7.68
C GLY A 80 -1.79 9.90 -7.44
N LYS A 81 -2.62 9.37 -8.34
CA LYS A 81 -4.08 9.38 -8.20
C LYS A 81 -4.52 8.52 -7.02
N ALA A 82 -3.98 7.31 -6.86
CA ALA A 82 -4.31 6.44 -5.74
C ALA A 82 -3.93 7.06 -4.38
N ILE A 83 -2.79 7.74 -4.29
CA ILE A 83 -2.39 8.49 -3.09
C ILE A 83 -3.37 9.64 -2.83
N GLN A 84 -3.73 10.42 -3.86
CA GLN A 84 -4.65 11.54 -3.72
C GLN A 84 -6.05 11.09 -3.27
N GLU A 85 -6.58 10.02 -3.85
CA GLU A 85 -7.87 9.45 -3.47
C GLU A 85 -7.82 8.87 -2.05
N GLY A 86 -6.76 8.16 -1.70
CA GLY A 86 -6.59 7.59 -0.36
C GLY A 86 -6.48 8.67 0.72
N LYS A 87 -5.77 9.77 0.42
CA LYS A 87 -5.61 10.91 1.33
C LYS A 87 -6.94 11.60 1.66
N ALA A 88 -7.91 11.55 0.74
CA ALA A 88 -9.23 12.11 0.99
C ALA A 88 -10.02 11.33 2.07
N ASP A 89 -9.69 10.05 2.28
CA ASP A 89 -10.36 9.17 3.24
C ASP A 89 -9.57 9.02 4.56
N GLY A 90 -8.24 9.12 4.50
CA GLY A 90 -7.36 9.07 5.67
C GLY A 90 -5.89 8.91 5.27
N SER A 91 -5.06 8.34 6.16
CA SER A 91 -3.65 8.15 5.84
C SER A 91 -3.45 7.03 4.82
N VAL A 92 -2.39 7.16 4.01
CA VAL A 92 -2.03 6.23 2.94
C VAL A 92 -0.70 5.57 3.27
N PHE A 93 -0.64 4.25 3.11
CA PHE A 93 0.60 3.49 3.16
C PHE A 93 0.96 2.97 1.77
N VAL A 94 2.20 3.14 1.36
CA VAL A 94 2.72 2.69 0.07
C VAL A 94 3.91 1.76 0.29
N HIS A 95 3.92 0.61 -0.38
CA HIS A 95 4.96 -0.41 -0.23
C HIS A 95 5.29 -1.16 -1.52
#